data_AF-A0A090ZH45-F1
#
_entry.id   AF-A0A090ZH45-F1
#
_cell.length_a   1.000
_cell.length_b   1.000
_cell.length_c   1.000
_cell.angle_alpha   90.00
_cell.angle_beta   90.00
_cell.angle_gamma   90.00
#
_symmetry.space_group_name_H-M   'P 1'
#
loop_
_entity.id
_entity.type
_entity.pdbx_description
1 polymer ?
#
loop_
_entity_poly.entity_id
_entity_poly.type
_entity_poly.pdbx_seq_one_letter_code
_entity_poly.pdbx_strand_id
1 'polypeptide(L)'
;MSKFAGMAERILESIGGSGNVEQFTNCMTRLRVSVVDHGRIDEAGLKQIDGVLGVVDDETYQIILGPGVVNKVAEEFGKLLQAGGGGEAGSPSGGKAAPLREGADIKAELKQKNNTPFKNFLRKIGNIFIPLIPALVGAGIINGIAGLMNNLITSGNGAAWLVTLQPIIGVIGSAFFGYLTIFAGVNAAKEFGGTPALGGAVAAIIVAPAVANISYTYPFFGEIKLNAGQGGIIGAILAAGLISLLEKWIRKRMPAAIDIIVTPTISLLIVGLITVFFLMPVSGIISQGIGQATTWLLAHGGPLSGFVLASLFLPLVMFGLHQALIPIHAELISQVGYTALLPILAMAGAGQVGSAIAIYIKLKANARLRNMIKGALPVGFLGIGEPLIYGVSLPLGRPFVTACLGGGFGGALLGLFAMTGNFVGSVAIGPSGLVLIPLIQGPMGIGMTILGYLAGLILSYIAGFLLTYFFGFTKQMLLEHNR
;
A
#
# COMPACT_ATOMS: atom_id res chain seq x y z
N MET A 1 23.17 -26.04 9.08
CA MET A 1 21.78 -25.53 9.02
C MET A 1 21.58 -24.51 10.12
N SER A 2 20.73 -23.49 9.92
CA SER A 2 20.43 -22.53 11.01
C SER A 2 19.65 -23.25 12.13
N LYS A 3 19.78 -22.80 13.39
CA LYS A 3 19.00 -23.36 14.52
C LYS A 3 17.49 -23.35 14.25
N PHE A 4 17.00 -22.37 13.50
CA PHE A 4 15.59 -22.21 13.15
C PHE A 4 15.15 -23.15 12.02
N ALA A 5 16.04 -23.48 11.08
CA ALA A 5 15.76 -24.43 10.01
C ALA A 5 15.50 -25.83 10.56
N GLY A 6 16.39 -26.32 11.45
CA GLY A 6 16.20 -27.62 12.10
C GLY A 6 14.98 -27.67 13.02
N MET A 7 14.60 -26.53 13.63
CA MET A 7 13.37 -26.44 14.40
C MET A 7 12.13 -26.51 13.51
N ALA A 8 12.12 -25.78 12.39
CA ALA A 8 11.02 -25.79 11.44
C ALA A 8 10.82 -27.18 10.81
N GLU A 9 11.90 -27.89 10.49
CA GLU A 9 11.87 -29.25 9.96
C GLU A 9 11.23 -30.24 10.95
N ARG A 10 11.70 -30.24 12.21
CA ARG A 10 11.10 -31.07 13.26
C ARG A 10 9.63 -30.73 13.52
N ILE A 11 9.26 -29.45 13.47
CA ILE A 11 7.85 -29.05 13.60
C ILE A 11 7.03 -29.60 12.43
N LEU A 12 7.53 -29.51 11.20
CA LEU A 12 6.85 -30.02 10.00
C LEU A 12 6.68 -31.54 10.03
N GLU A 13 7.68 -32.27 10.50
CA GLU A 13 7.60 -33.73 10.70
C GLU A 13 6.54 -34.09 11.74
N SER A 14 6.56 -33.43 12.91
CA SER A 14 5.63 -33.74 14.01
C SER A 14 4.18 -33.33 13.73
N ILE A 15 3.90 -32.49 12.74
CA ILE A 15 2.52 -32.20 12.30
C ILE A 15 2.07 -33.09 11.14
N GLY A 16 2.83 -34.13 10.76
CA GLY A 16 2.43 -35.08 9.72
C GLY A 16 2.96 -34.76 8.31
N GLY A 17 3.92 -33.84 8.19
CA GLY A 17 4.60 -33.48 6.94
C GLY A 17 3.88 -32.41 6.12
N SER A 18 4.50 -31.99 5.00
CA SER A 18 3.97 -30.95 4.10
C SER A 18 2.57 -31.28 3.57
N GLY A 19 2.28 -32.55 3.31
CA GLY A 19 0.96 -33.01 2.85
C GLY A 19 -0.15 -32.93 3.90
N ASN A 20 0.16 -32.68 5.18
CA ASN A 20 -0.83 -32.44 6.22
C ASN A 20 -1.03 -30.96 6.51
N VAL A 21 -0.32 -30.06 5.84
CA VAL A 21 -0.41 -28.61 6.05
C VAL A 21 -1.26 -27.99 4.94
N GLU A 22 -2.40 -27.43 5.32
CA GLU A 22 -3.27 -26.68 4.41
C GLU A 22 -2.79 -25.22 4.30
N GLN A 23 -2.49 -24.61 5.45
CA GLN A 23 -2.06 -23.22 5.57
C GLN A 23 -1.24 -23.05 6.85
N PHE A 24 -0.31 -22.08 6.87
CA PHE A 24 0.30 -21.61 8.11
C PHE A 24 0.33 -20.08 8.17
N THR A 25 0.39 -19.55 9.39
CA THR A 25 0.64 -18.13 9.68
C THR A 25 1.35 -18.03 11.02
N ASN A 26 1.89 -16.87 11.35
CA ASN A 26 2.41 -16.64 12.69
C ASN A 26 1.96 -15.29 13.26
N CYS A 27 1.87 -15.22 14.58
CA CYS A 27 1.64 -13.97 15.32
C CYS A 27 2.91 -13.56 16.08
N MET A 28 2.77 -12.77 17.15
CA MET A 28 3.91 -12.32 17.97
C MET A 28 4.61 -13.47 18.70
N THR A 29 3.92 -14.55 19.08
CA THR A 29 4.50 -15.62 19.90
C THR A 29 4.19 -17.05 19.44
N ARG A 30 3.35 -17.22 18.41
CA ARG A 30 2.86 -18.54 17.99
C ARG A 30 2.91 -18.73 16.48
N LEU A 31 3.35 -19.91 16.06
CA LEU A 31 3.14 -20.43 14.73
C LEU A 31 1.79 -21.15 14.73
N ARG A 32 0.89 -20.80 13.81
CA ARG A 32 -0.44 -21.38 13.68
C ARG A 32 -0.51 -22.14 12.38
N VAL A 33 -0.87 -23.41 12.46
CA VAL A 33 -0.95 -24.30 11.31
C VAL A 33 -2.37 -24.85 11.20
N SER A 34 -2.98 -24.65 10.04
CA SER A 34 -4.20 -25.34 9.65
C SER A 34 -3.78 -26.68 9.06
N VAL A 35 -4.22 -27.76 9.68
CA VAL A 35 -3.89 -29.13 9.27
C VAL A 35 -5.07 -29.79 8.56
N VAL A 36 -4.78 -30.74 7.68
CA VAL A 36 -5.81 -31.54 6.98
C VAL A 36 -6.39 -32.60 7.91
N ASP A 37 -5.54 -33.26 8.70
CA ASP A 37 -5.91 -34.31 9.64
C ASP A 37 -5.18 -34.12 10.98
N HIS A 38 -5.95 -33.86 12.05
CA HIS A 38 -5.42 -33.72 13.41
C HIS A 38 -4.87 -35.04 13.97
N GLY A 39 -5.34 -36.20 13.47
CA GLY A 39 -4.85 -37.52 13.90
C GLY A 39 -3.41 -37.83 13.48
N ARG A 40 -2.84 -37.01 12.59
CA ARG A 40 -1.45 -37.12 12.14
C ARG A 40 -0.47 -36.25 12.93
N ILE A 41 -0.95 -35.53 13.95
CA ILE A 41 -0.12 -34.67 14.79
C ILE A 41 0.48 -35.48 15.95
N ASP A 42 1.80 -35.50 16.02
CA ASP A 42 2.57 -35.97 17.17
C ASP A 42 2.75 -34.82 18.18
N GLU A 43 1.73 -34.62 19.01
CA GLU A 43 1.75 -33.61 20.07
C GLU A 43 2.87 -33.83 21.09
N ALA A 44 3.18 -35.09 21.40
CA ALA A 44 4.24 -35.44 22.34
C ALA A 44 5.61 -35.07 21.77
N GLY A 45 5.84 -35.33 20.49
CA GLY A 45 7.03 -34.93 19.75
C GLY A 45 7.19 -33.41 19.69
N LEU A 46 6.11 -32.67 19.41
CA LEU A 46 6.15 -31.19 19.35
C LEU A 46 6.60 -30.56 20.67
N LYS A 47 6.14 -31.07 21.82
CA LYS A 47 6.53 -30.56 23.14
C LYS A 47 7.99 -30.86 23.50
N GLN A 48 8.63 -31.81 22.81
CA GLN A 48 10.04 -32.17 23.00
C GLN A 48 11.00 -31.41 22.07
N ILE A 49 10.50 -30.49 21.24
CA ILE A 49 11.34 -29.65 20.38
C ILE A 49 11.90 -28.49 21.21
N ASP A 50 13.24 -28.38 21.28
CA ASP A 50 13.91 -27.27 21.98
C ASP A 50 13.46 -25.93 21.39
N GLY A 51 12.87 -25.06 22.22
CA GLY A 51 12.28 -23.78 21.80
C GLY A 51 10.76 -23.78 21.64
N VAL A 52 10.09 -24.92 21.72
CA VAL A 52 8.61 -24.99 21.82
C VAL A 52 8.21 -24.85 23.29
N LEU A 53 7.52 -23.76 23.61
CA LEU A 53 7.04 -23.42 24.96
C LEU A 53 5.70 -24.07 25.30
N GLY A 54 4.99 -24.57 24.28
CA GLY A 54 3.70 -25.23 24.43
C GLY A 54 2.98 -25.37 23.09
N VAL A 55 1.90 -26.14 23.10
CA VAL A 55 1.00 -26.32 21.96
C VAL A 55 -0.44 -26.19 22.42
N VAL A 56 -1.29 -25.67 21.55
CA VAL A 56 -2.73 -25.49 21.81
C VAL A 56 -3.49 -25.98 20.59
N ASP A 57 -4.39 -26.94 20.79
CA ASP A 57 -5.35 -27.36 19.79
C ASP A 57 -6.62 -26.50 19.89
N ASP A 58 -6.97 -25.83 18.80
CA ASP A 58 -8.07 -24.85 18.68
C ASP A 58 -8.48 -24.79 17.20
N GLU A 59 -9.13 -23.74 16.70
CA GLU A 59 -9.45 -23.57 15.26
C GLU A 59 -8.25 -23.76 14.31
N THR A 60 -7.03 -23.55 14.80
CA THR A 60 -5.76 -23.90 14.13
C THR A 60 -4.81 -24.46 15.18
N TYR A 61 -3.99 -25.45 14.83
CA TYR A 61 -3.00 -25.99 15.75
C TYR A 61 -1.90 -24.95 16.01
N GLN A 62 -1.74 -24.50 17.27
CA GLN A 62 -0.84 -23.40 17.62
C GLN A 62 0.40 -23.92 18.36
N ILE A 63 1.57 -23.66 17.81
CA ILE A 63 2.87 -23.93 18.44
C ILE A 63 3.42 -22.64 19.03
N ILE A 64 3.63 -22.60 20.33
CA ILE A 64 4.10 -21.43 21.07
C ILE A 64 5.64 -21.42 21.03
N LEU A 65 6.23 -20.41 20.40
CA LEU A 65 7.68 -20.28 20.21
C LEU A 65 8.28 -19.04 20.90
N GLY A 66 7.42 -18.09 21.29
CA GLY A 66 7.82 -16.84 21.93
C GLY A 66 8.18 -15.69 20.97
N PRO A 67 8.32 -14.46 21.50
CA PRO A 67 8.61 -13.26 20.70
C PRO A 67 9.94 -13.37 19.94
N GLY A 68 9.94 -12.95 18.67
CA GLY A 68 11.15 -12.88 17.83
C GLY A 68 11.62 -14.21 17.23
N VAL A 69 11.47 -15.33 17.93
CA VAL A 69 11.79 -16.68 17.43
C VAL A 69 10.78 -17.13 16.37
N VAL A 70 9.50 -16.88 16.63
CA VAL A 70 8.39 -17.32 15.76
C VAL A 70 8.51 -16.85 14.31
N ASN A 71 8.97 -15.62 14.06
CA ASN A 71 9.12 -15.08 12.71
C ASN A 71 10.19 -15.85 11.91
N LYS A 72 11.31 -16.18 12.57
CA LYS A 72 12.43 -16.89 11.94
C LYS A 72 12.07 -18.34 11.64
N VAL A 73 11.34 -18.99 12.55
CA VAL A 73 10.85 -20.35 12.35
C VAL A 73 9.79 -20.40 11.26
N ALA A 74 8.85 -19.45 11.23
CA ALA A 74 7.82 -19.37 10.18
C ALA A 74 8.42 -19.18 8.78
N GLU A 75 9.50 -18.40 8.66
CA GLU A 75 10.19 -18.21 7.38
C GLU A 75 10.83 -19.52 6.87
N GLU A 76 11.55 -20.23 7.73
CA GLU A 76 12.16 -21.52 7.38
C GLU A 76 11.10 -22.60 7.11
N PHE A 77 10.02 -22.61 7.89
CA PHE A 77 8.87 -23.50 7.71
C PHE A 77 8.20 -23.29 6.34
N GLY A 78 8.06 -22.04 5.90
CA GLY A 78 7.58 -21.72 4.55
C GLY A 78 8.50 -22.22 3.43
N LYS A 79 9.83 -22.11 3.61
CA LYS A 79 10.81 -22.63 2.65
C LYS A 79 10.70 -24.15 2.48
N LEU A 80 10.50 -24.88 3.59
CA LEU A 80 10.33 -26.33 3.57
C LEU A 80 9.06 -26.77 2.84
N LEU A 81 7.95 -26.05 3.02
CA LEU A 81 6.70 -26.33 2.30
C LEU A 81 6.82 -26.12 0.79
N GLN A 82 7.53 -25.06 0.36
CA GLN A 82 7.78 -24.79 -1.05
C GLN A 82 8.70 -25.83 -1.70
N ALA A 83 9.67 -26.37 -0.96
CA ALA A 83 10.55 -27.45 -1.43
C ALA A 83 9.81 -28.80 -1.52
N GLY A 84 8.76 -29.02 -0.73
CA GLY A 84 8.03 -30.28 -0.62
C GLY A 84 6.81 -30.45 -1.55
N GLY A 85 6.60 -29.56 -2.54
CA GLY A 85 5.53 -29.70 -3.55
C GLY A 85 4.10 -29.41 -3.07
N GLY A 86 3.92 -28.82 -1.88
CA GLY A 86 2.63 -28.29 -1.42
C GLY A 86 2.38 -26.90 -2.01
N GLY A 87 1.13 -26.60 -2.37
CA GLY A 87 0.75 -25.46 -3.20
C GLY A 87 1.22 -24.08 -2.71
N GLU A 88 1.14 -23.10 -3.61
CA GLU A 88 1.60 -21.71 -3.45
C GLU A 88 1.29 -21.10 -2.06
N ALA A 89 2.24 -21.20 -1.13
CA ALA A 89 2.13 -20.64 0.21
C ALA A 89 2.73 -19.22 0.25
N GLY A 90 1.92 -18.29 0.78
CA GLY A 90 2.22 -16.86 0.86
C GLY A 90 3.52 -16.53 1.60
N SER A 91 4.17 -15.46 1.15
CA SER A 91 5.40 -14.91 1.75
C SER A 91 5.24 -14.56 3.24
N PRO A 92 6.34 -14.55 4.02
CA PRO A 92 6.32 -14.14 5.41
C PRO A 92 6.02 -12.65 5.50
N SER A 93 4.77 -12.28 5.77
CA SER A 93 4.40 -10.91 6.08
C SER A 93 4.47 -10.69 7.59
N GLY A 94 5.50 -9.98 8.03
CA GLY A 94 5.62 -9.51 9.41
C GLY A 94 4.35 -8.78 9.87
N GLY A 95 3.88 -9.13 11.06
CA GLY A 95 2.97 -8.30 11.86
C GLY A 95 1.57 -8.05 11.29
N LYS A 96 1.06 -8.83 10.33
CA LYS A 96 -0.35 -8.74 9.93
C LYS A 96 -1.16 -9.72 10.76
N ALA A 97 -2.12 -9.21 11.54
CA ALA A 97 -3.18 -10.02 12.12
C ALA A 97 -3.86 -10.79 10.97
N ALA A 98 -3.65 -12.11 10.92
CA ALA A 98 -4.24 -12.95 9.89
C ALA A 98 -5.78 -12.86 10.00
N PRO A 99 -6.50 -12.56 8.91
CA PRO A 99 -7.95 -12.71 8.92
C PRO A 99 -8.29 -14.20 9.16
N LEU A 100 -9.29 -14.45 10.02
CA LEU A 100 -9.93 -15.75 10.16
C LEU A 100 -10.43 -16.25 8.79
N ARG A 101 -10.43 -17.58 8.54
CA ARG A 101 -10.68 -18.25 7.25
C ARG A 101 -11.75 -17.56 6.37
N GLU A 102 -12.88 -17.19 6.97
CA GLU A 102 -13.98 -16.43 6.32
C GLU A 102 -13.54 -15.16 5.57
N GLY A 103 -12.66 -14.34 6.13
CA GLY A 103 -12.22 -13.10 5.49
C GLY A 103 -11.20 -13.30 4.36
N ALA A 104 -10.40 -14.35 4.44
CA ALA A 104 -9.46 -14.74 3.38
C ALA A 104 -10.21 -15.33 2.17
N ASP A 105 -11.22 -16.15 2.44
CA ASP A 105 -12.07 -16.79 1.43
C ASP A 105 -12.88 -15.75 0.64
N ILE A 106 -13.51 -14.79 1.32
CA ILE A 106 -14.23 -13.68 0.66
C ILE A 106 -13.31 -12.87 -0.26
N LYS A 107 -12.08 -12.57 0.20
CA LYS A 107 -11.10 -11.83 -0.60
C LYS A 107 -10.66 -12.62 -1.84
N ALA A 108 -10.45 -13.93 -1.70
CA ALA A 108 -10.06 -14.80 -2.81
C ALA A 108 -11.20 -14.99 -3.83
N GLU A 109 -12.43 -15.18 -3.35
CA GLU A 109 -13.62 -15.33 -4.19
C GLU A 109 -13.91 -14.06 -5.01
N LEU A 110 -13.84 -12.88 -4.38
CA LEU A 110 -13.97 -11.59 -5.08
C LEU A 110 -12.86 -11.40 -6.12
N LYS A 111 -11.65 -11.90 -5.86
CA LYS A 111 -10.53 -11.83 -6.81
C LYS A 111 -10.78 -12.72 -8.03
N GLN A 112 -11.35 -13.91 -7.86
CA GLN A 112 -11.72 -14.81 -8.97
C GLN A 112 -12.90 -14.27 -9.78
N LYS A 113 -13.99 -13.87 -9.11
CA LYS A 113 -15.22 -13.37 -9.77
C LYS A 113 -14.99 -12.08 -10.56
N ASN A 114 -13.93 -11.34 -10.28
CA ASN A 114 -13.68 -10.02 -10.85
C ASN A 114 -12.39 -9.93 -11.70
N ASN A 115 -11.95 -11.07 -12.24
CA ASN A 115 -10.72 -11.20 -13.04
C ASN A 115 -10.89 -10.68 -14.49
N THR A 116 -11.17 -9.38 -14.65
CA THR A 116 -11.30 -8.75 -15.99
C THR A 116 -9.96 -8.22 -16.50
N PRO A 117 -9.74 -8.13 -17.83
CA PRO A 117 -8.48 -7.63 -18.41
C PRO A 117 -8.10 -6.24 -17.92
N PHE A 118 -9.07 -5.33 -17.80
CA PHE A 118 -8.84 -3.97 -17.30
C PHE A 118 -8.41 -3.96 -15.82
N LYS A 119 -9.07 -4.75 -14.96
CA LYS A 119 -8.69 -4.85 -13.54
C LYS A 119 -7.31 -5.49 -13.37
N ASN A 120 -6.96 -6.45 -14.22
CA ASN A 120 -5.63 -7.06 -14.24
C ASN A 120 -4.55 -6.06 -14.66
N PHE A 121 -4.84 -5.21 -15.65
CA PHE A 121 -3.96 -4.11 -16.02
C PHE A 121 -3.74 -3.14 -14.84
N LEU A 122 -4.81 -2.69 -14.18
CA LEU A 122 -4.70 -1.83 -12.98
C LEU A 122 -3.89 -2.50 -11.85
N ARG A 123 -4.03 -3.82 -11.69
CA ARG A 123 -3.26 -4.59 -10.70
C ARG A 123 -1.77 -4.62 -11.03
N LYS A 124 -1.40 -4.81 -12.30
CA LYS A 124 0.01 -4.70 -12.75
C LYS A 124 0.59 -3.34 -12.41
N ILE A 125 -0.15 -2.26 -12.63
CA ILE A 125 0.27 -0.91 -12.25
C ILE A 125 0.52 -0.80 -10.74
N GLY A 126 -0.37 -1.36 -9.91
CA GLY A 126 -0.16 -1.42 -8.45
C GLY A 126 1.10 -2.19 -8.05
N ASN A 127 1.35 -3.34 -8.69
CA ASN A 127 2.51 -4.20 -8.41
C ASN A 127 3.87 -3.49 -8.62
N ILE A 128 3.93 -2.48 -9.49
CA ILE A 128 5.14 -1.66 -9.68
C ILE A 128 5.54 -0.94 -8.38
N PHE A 129 4.56 -0.50 -7.59
CA PHE A 129 4.77 0.33 -6.41
C PHE A 129 4.71 -0.42 -5.09
N ILE A 130 4.05 -1.58 -5.02
CA ILE A 130 3.99 -2.37 -3.79
C ILE A 130 5.40 -2.60 -3.18
N PRO A 131 6.44 -2.97 -3.95
CA PRO A 131 7.80 -3.11 -3.42
C PRO A 131 8.44 -1.80 -2.94
N LEU A 132 7.92 -0.64 -3.37
CA LEU A 132 8.41 0.70 -3.01
C LEU A 132 7.75 1.24 -1.74
N ILE A 133 6.61 0.69 -1.30
CA ILE A 133 5.86 1.17 -0.13
C ILE A 133 6.74 1.28 1.14
N PRO A 134 7.56 0.28 1.51
CA PRO A 134 8.38 0.40 2.72
C PRO A 134 9.35 1.59 2.68
N ALA A 135 9.95 1.86 1.52
CA ALA A 135 10.83 2.99 1.32
C ALA A 135 10.08 4.33 1.32
N LEU A 136 8.90 4.40 0.68
CA LEU A 136 8.03 5.59 0.71
C LEU A 136 7.62 5.96 2.13
N VAL A 137 7.26 4.97 2.95
CA VAL A 137 6.88 5.18 4.36
C VAL A 137 8.07 5.65 5.18
N GLY A 138 9.21 4.95 5.10
CA GLY A 138 10.41 5.30 5.86
C GLY A 138 10.92 6.69 5.51
N ALA A 139 11.11 6.98 4.22
CA ALA A 139 11.54 8.28 3.73
C ALA A 139 10.53 9.38 4.10
N GLY A 140 9.23 9.11 3.95
CA GLY A 140 8.17 10.05 4.32
C GLY A 140 8.19 10.44 5.79
N ILE A 141 8.29 9.47 6.71
CA ILE A 141 8.30 9.75 8.16
C ILE A 141 9.53 10.58 8.52
N ILE A 142 10.69 10.24 7.96
CA ILE A 142 11.94 11.00 8.17
C ILE A 142 11.78 12.43 7.64
N ASN A 143 11.16 12.61 6.47
CA ASN A 143 10.88 13.93 5.90
C ASN A 143 9.90 14.73 6.78
N GLY A 144 8.87 14.08 7.33
CA GLY A 144 7.96 14.67 8.31
C GLY A 144 8.67 15.17 9.56
N ILE A 145 9.59 14.36 10.11
CA ILE A 145 10.46 14.76 11.23
C ILE A 145 11.34 15.96 10.83
N ALA A 146 11.95 15.93 9.65
CA ALA A 146 12.76 17.05 9.14
C ALA A 146 11.94 18.34 9.01
N GLY A 147 10.67 18.24 8.60
CA GLY A 147 9.73 19.35 8.53
C GLY A 147 9.38 19.92 9.91
N LEU A 148 9.17 19.07 10.91
CA LEU A 148 8.97 19.50 12.30
C LEU A 148 10.21 20.19 12.87
N MET A 149 11.40 19.63 12.62
CA MET A 149 12.66 20.25 13.00
C MET A 149 12.82 21.62 12.34
N ASN A 150 12.52 21.74 11.04
CA ASN A 150 12.55 23.00 10.33
C ASN A 150 11.57 24.02 10.94
N ASN A 151 10.36 23.58 11.30
CA ASN A 151 9.38 24.44 11.93
C ASN A 151 9.86 24.99 13.29
N LEU A 152 10.52 24.16 14.11
CA LEU A 152 11.13 24.60 15.37
C LEU A 152 12.22 25.64 15.15
N ILE A 153 13.07 25.43 14.14
CA ILE A 153 14.12 26.39 13.75
C ILE A 153 13.48 27.72 13.34
N THR A 154 12.51 27.70 12.42
CA THR A 154 11.87 28.91 11.91
C THR A 154 11.00 29.63 12.95
N SER A 155 10.57 28.94 14.00
CA SER A 155 9.78 29.52 15.10
C SER A 155 10.64 30.17 16.19
N GLY A 156 11.96 30.30 15.97
CA GLY A 156 12.88 30.93 16.91
C GLY A 156 13.49 29.99 17.97
N ASN A 157 13.18 28.69 17.92
CA ASN A 157 13.71 27.66 18.83
C ASN A 157 14.86 26.85 18.18
N GLY A 158 15.64 27.47 17.30
CA GLY A 158 16.69 26.84 16.51
C GLY A 158 18.00 26.63 17.26
N ALA A 159 18.07 25.63 18.15
CA ALA A 159 19.34 25.24 18.76
C ALA A 159 20.38 24.88 17.69
N ALA A 160 21.67 25.20 17.91
CA ALA A 160 22.72 25.04 16.90
C ALA A 160 22.84 23.59 16.35
N TRP A 161 22.64 22.59 17.22
CA TRP A 161 22.62 21.18 16.81
C TRP A 161 21.42 20.86 15.90
N LEU A 162 20.27 21.50 16.13
CA LEU A 162 19.05 21.30 15.35
C LEU A 162 19.21 21.88 13.94
N VAL A 163 19.78 23.08 13.83
CA VAL A 163 20.08 23.75 12.55
C VAL A 163 21.06 22.92 11.72
N THR A 164 22.01 22.24 12.36
CA THR A 164 22.98 21.37 11.67
C THR A 164 22.36 20.02 11.27
N LEU A 165 21.54 19.42 12.14
CA LEU A 165 20.97 18.09 11.93
C LEU A 165 19.80 18.11 10.93
N GLN A 166 18.99 19.16 10.92
CA GLN A 166 17.79 19.26 10.07
C GLN A 166 18.07 19.02 8.58
N PRO A 167 19.05 19.65 7.91
CA PRO A 167 19.28 19.41 6.50
C PRO A 167 19.77 17.98 6.22
N ILE A 168 20.51 17.36 7.15
CA ILE A 168 20.95 15.96 7.04
C ILE A 168 19.75 15.02 7.03
N ILE A 169 18.85 15.17 8.02
CA ILE A 169 17.61 14.39 8.11
C ILE A 169 16.71 14.68 6.91
N GLY A 170 16.66 15.94 6.45
CA GLY A 170 15.94 16.37 5.25
C GLY A 170 16.40 15.64 4.00
N VAL A 171 17.71 15.50 3.76
CA VAL A 171 18.25 14.75 2.62
C VAL A 171 17.94 13.25 2.75
N ILE A 172 18.11 12.65 3.93
CA ILE A 172 17.77 11.24 4.16
C ILE A 172 16.29 10.98 3.86
N GLY A 173 15.40 11.88 4.27
CA GLY A 173 13.96 11.79 4.03
C GLY A 173 13.53 12.08 2.60
N SER A 174 14.26 12.91 1.85
CA SER A 174 13.85 13.37 0.50
C SER A 174 14.53 12.62 -0.65
N ALA A 175 15.71 12.02 -0.44
CA ALA A 175 16.49 11.39 -1.51
C ALA A 175 15.70 10.33 -2.28
N PHE A 176 14.96 9.47 -1.58
CA PHE A 176 14.15 8.44 -2.22
C PHE A 176 13.09 9.03 -3.16
N PHE A 177 12.45 10.13 -2.77
CA PHE A 177 11.44 10.81 -3.60
C PHE A 177 12.07 11.42 -4.86
N GLY A 178 13.27 12.00 -4.75
CA GLY A 178 14.01 12.53 -5.89
C GLY A 178 14.35 11.49 -6.96
N TYR A 179 14.45 10.21 -6.57
CA TYR A 179 14.74 9.09 -7.47
C TYR A 179 13.57 8.13 -7.68
N LEU A 180 12.37 8.49 -7.21
CA LEU A 180 11.19 7.63 -7.26
C LEU A 180 10.86 7.18 -8.68
N THR A 181 11.00 8.07 -9.66
CA THR A 181 10.82 7.80 -11.09
C THR A 181 11.73 6.66 -11.58
N ILE A 182 12.99 6.64 -11.13
CA ILE A 182 13.96 5.60 -11.51
C ILE A 182 13.57 4.26 -10.90
N PHE A 183 13.24 4.23 -9.59
CA PHE A 183 12.79 3.01 -8.92
C PHE A 183 11.49 2.47 -9.51
N ALA A 184 10.56 3.34 -9.89
CA ALA A 184 9.35 2.97 -10.61
C ALA A 184 9.68 2.33 -11.97
N GLY A 185 10.62 2.89 -12.74
CA GLY A 185 11.09 2.31 -13.99
C GLY A 185 11.73 0.92 -13.83
N VAL A 186 12.56 0.73 -12.80
CA VAL A 186 13.16 -0.58 -12.46
C VAL A 186 12.07 -1.62 -12.18
N ASN A 187 11.09 -1.28 -11.34
CA ASN A 187 10.01 -2.20 -10.99
C ASN A 187 9.02 -2.42 -12.14
N ALA A 188 8.76 -1.39 -12.96
CA ALA A 188 7.96 -1.52 -14.17
C ALA A 188 8.60 -2.52 -15.14
N ALA A 189 9.91 -2.42 -15.38
CA ALA A 189 10.60 -3.40 -16.22
C ALA A 189 10.52 -4.82 -15.64
N LYS A 190 10.66 -4.99 -14.32
CA LYS A 190 10.43 -6.28 -13.65
C LYS A 190 9.01 -6.81 -13.90
N GLU A 191 7.99 -5.98 -13.70
CA GLU A 191 6.58 -6.36 -13.86
C GLU A 191 6.24 -6.72 -15.32
N PHE A 192 6.84 -6.03 -16.29
CA PHE A 192 6.71 -6.36 -17.72
C PHE A 192 7.68 -7.47 -18.17
N GLY A 193 8.51 -7.99 -17.25
CA GLY A 193 9.47 -9.07 -17.44
C GLY A 193 10.71 -8.73 -18.27
N GLY A 194 11.04 -7.45 -18.45
CA GLY A 194 12.27 -6.99 -19.09
C GLY A 194 13.44 -6.84 -18.09
N THR A 195 14.59 -6.37 -18.59
CA THR A 195 15.78 -6.17 -17.74
C THR A 195 15.59 -4.94 -16.83
N PRO A 196 15.66 -5.09 -15.48
CA PRO A 196 15.35 -4.00 -14.55
C PRO A 196 16.29 -2.80 -14.68
N ALA A 197 17.57 -3.05 -14.93
CA ALA A 197 18.57 -2.00 -15.13
C ALA A 197 18.25 -1.12 -16.36
N LEU A 198 17.76 -1.71 -17.45
CA LEU A 198 17.34 -0.97 -18.65
C LEU A 198 16.09 -0.14 -18.40
N GLY A 199 15.13 -0.68 -17.63
CA GLY A 199 13.97 0.09 -17.17
C GLY A 199 14.36 1.30 -16.33
N GLY A 200 15.29 1.12 -15.40
CA GLY A 200 15.87 2.22 -14.63
C GLY A 200 16.61 3.23 -15.50
N ALA A 201 17.37 2.78 -16.51
CA ALA A 201 18.12 3.64 -17.40
C ALA A 201 17.20 4.55 -18.24
N VAL A 202 16.12 4.03 -18.83
CA VAL A 202 15.17 4.89 -19.58
C VAL A 202 14.39 5.84 -18.67
N ALA A 203 14.07 5.42 -17.44
CA ALA A 203 13.46 6.29 -16.46
C ALA A 203 14.41 7.39 -15.97
N ALA A 204 15.72 7.11 -15.89
CA ALA A 204 16.73 8.08 -15.51
C ALA A 204 16.89 9.19 -16.56
N ILE A 205 16.63 8.92 -17.85
CA ILE A 205 16.60 9.95 -18.90
C ILE A 205 15.58 11.05 -18.53
N ILE A 206 14.39 10.67 -18.08
CA ILE A 206 13.30 11.62 -17.79
C ILE A 206 13.68 12.63 -16.71
N VAL A 207 14.39 12.18 -15.67
CA VAL A 207 14.80 13.02 -14.53
C VAL A 207 16.19 13.63 -14.71
N ALA A 208 16.90 13.33 -15.81
CA ALA A 208 18.24 13.84 -16.04
C ALA A 208 18.21 15.36 -16.26
N PRO A 209 19.01 16.15 -15.52
CA PRO A 209 19.07 17.60 -15.69
C PRO A 209 19.44 18.02 -17.12
N ALA A 210 20.27 17.20 -17.80
CA ALA A 210 20.72 17.46 -19.17
C ALA A 210 19.58 17.52 -20.20
N VAL A 211 18.41 16.94 -19.91
CA VAL A 211 17.25 17.01 -20.80
C VAL A 211 16.71 18.44 -20.93
N ALA A 212 16.94 19.30 -19.93
CA ALA A 212 16.54 20.72 -20.00
C ALA A 212 17.28 21.51 -21.12
N ASN A 213 18.38 20.96 -21.64
CA ASN A 213 19.13 21.54 -22.76
C ASN A 213 18.60 21.06 -24.13
N ILE A 214 17.61 20.17 -24.16
CA ILE A 214 17.06 19.60 -25.39
C ILE A 214 15.84 20.42 -25.81
N SER A 215 15.92 20.99 -27.01
CA SER A 215 14.81 21.63 -27.71
C SER A 215 14.74 21.09 -29.13
N TYR A 216 13.52 20.88 -29.63
CA TYR A 216 13.27 20.44 -30.99
C TYR A 216 11.94 21.00 -31.49
N THR A 217 11.80 21.16 -32.81
CA THR A 217 10.58 21.70 -33.42
C THR A 217 9.80 20.58 -34.10
N TYR A 218 8.54 20.40 -33.71
CA TYR A 218 7.61 19.52 -34.41
C TYR A 218 6.90 20.28 -35.54
N PRO A 219 6.76 19.69 -36.74
CA PRO A 219 6.12 20.36 -37.89
C PRO A 219 4.71 20.92 -37.63
N PHE A 220 3.96 20.31 -36.70
CA PHE A 220 2.57 20.69 -36.40
C PHE A 220 2.35 21.20 -34.97
N PHE A 221 3.34 21.06 -34.08
CA PHE A 221 3.22 21.40 -32.66
C PHE A 221 4.15 22.54 -32.22
N GLY A 222 5.00 23.04 -33.12
CA GLY A 222 5.95 24.12 -32.83
C GLY A 222 7.15 23.65 -32.02
N GLU A 223 7.84 24.60 -31.41
CA GLU A 223 9.03 24.34 -30.59
C GLU A 223 8.63 23.70 -29.25
N ILE A 224 9.21 22.53 -28.98
CA ILE A 224 9.12 21.85 -27.69
C ILE A 224 10.47 21.96 -27.01
N LYS A 225 10.50 22.66 -25.88
CA LYS A 225 11.60 22.64 -24.93
C LYS A 225 11.27 21.65 -23.82
N LEU A 226 12.14 20.68 -23.60
CA LEU A 226 11.96 19.72 -22.53
C LEU A 226 12.43 20.30 -21.20
N ASN A 227 11.77 19.86 -20.11
CA ASN A 227 12.20 20.12 -18.74
C ASN A 227 12.60 18.82 -18.06
N ALA A 228 13.56 18.88 -17.13
CA ALA A 228 13.89 17.75 -16.28
C ALA A 228 12.65 17.33 -15.47
N GLY A 229 12.36 16.03 -15.44
CA GLY A 229 11.16 15.47 -14.81
C GLY A 229 9.89 15.54 -15.67
N GLN A 230 9.94 16.14 -16.87
CA GLN A 230 8.76 16.22 -17.75
C GLN A 230 8.29 14.82 -18.19
N GLY A 231 7.01 14.54 -17.97
CA GLY A 231 6.43 13.21 -18.17
C GLY A 231 6.41 12.34 -16.92
N GLY A 232 7.16 12.73 -15.89
CA GLY A 232 7.07 12.20 -14.55
C GLY A 232 7.17 10.69 -14.46
N ILE A 233 6.46 10.13 -13.49
CA ILE A 233 6.47 8.71 -13.17
C ILE A 233 5.69 7.92 -14.22
N ILE A 234 4.66 8.51 -14.81
CA ILE A 234 3.84 7.89 -15.86
C ILE A 234 4.70 7.61 -17.09
N GLY A 235 5.49 8.59 -17.55
CA GLY A 235 6.41 8.44 -18.66
C GLY A 235 7.45 7.35 -18.40
N ALA A 236 7.96 7.25 -17.16
CA ALA A 236 8.91 6.21 -16.79
C ALA A 236 8.32 4.80 -16.86
N ILE A 237 7.08 4.61 -16.41
CA ILE A 237 6.40 3.30 -16.50
C ILE A 237 6.16 2.92 -17.96
N LEU A 238 5.73 3.87 -18.80
CA LEU A 238 5.52 3.64 -20.23
C LEU A 238 6.85 3.31 -20.95
N ALA A 239 7.92 4.05 -20.66
CA ALA A 239 9.24 3.81 -21.21
C ALA A 239 9.79 2.43 -20.78
N ALA A 240 9.65 2.08 -19.50
CA ALA A 240 10.07 0.79 -18.96
C ALA A 240 9.28 -0.39 -19.56
N GLY A 241 7.98 -0.21 -19.79
CA GLY A 241 7.16 -1.18 -20.52
C GLY A 241 7.62 -1.35 -21.97
N LEU A 242 7.86 -0.23 -22.66
CA LEU A 242 8.31 -0.24 -24.05
C LEU A 242 9.69 -0.90 -24.21
N ILE A 243 10.67 -0.57 -23.37
CA ILE A 243 11.99 -1.20 -23.42
C ILE A 243 11.91 -2.69 -23.07
N SER A 244 11.05 -3.08 -22.15
CA SER A 244 10.84 -4.51 -21.82
C SER A 244 10.29 -5.31 -22.99
N LEU A 245 9.43 -4.71 -23.83
CA LEU A 245 8.90 -5.35 -25.03
C LEU A 245 9.93 -5.38 -26.15
N LEU A 246 10.58 -4.24 -26.42
CA LEU A 246 11.56 -4.12 -27.50
C LEU A 246 12.79 -4.99 -27.25
N GLU A 247 13.32 -4.98 -26.02
CA GLU A 247 14.48 -5.79 -25.64
C GLU A 247 14.23 -7.28 -25.91
N LYS A 248 13.09 -7.81 -25.46
CA LYS A 248 12.73 -9.22 -25.71
C LYS A 248 12.61 -9.53 -27.20
N TRP A 249 12.09 -8.59 -27.97
CA TRP A 249 11.91 -8.75 -29.41
C TRP A 249 13.24 -8.76 -30.17
N ILE A 250 14.19 -7.89 -29.77
CA ILE A 250 15.54 -7.84 -30.32
C ILE A 250 16.32 -9.08 -29.91
N ARG A 251 16.29 -9.45 -28.62
CA ARG A 251 16.99 -10.62 -28.06
C ARG A 251 16.64 -11.91 -28.80
N LYS A 252 15.37 -12.09 -29.19
CA LYS A 252 14.91 -13.25 -29.99
C LYS A 252 15.51 -13.35 -31.39
N ARG A 253 16.03 -12.26 -31.95
CA ARG A 253 16.62 -12.20 -33.29
C ARG A 253 18.13 -12.04 -33.28
N MET A 254 18.73 -11.76 -32.13
CA MET A 254 20.13 -11.42 -32.02
C MET A 254 21.00 -12.70 -31.94
N PRO A 255 22.09 -12.80 -32.72
CA PRO A 255 23.05 -13.88 -32.55
C PRO A 255 23.65 -13.87 -31.14
N ALA A 256 23.75 -15.05 -30.51
CA ALA A 256 24.19 -15.21 -29.13
C ALA A 256 25.56 -14.55 -28.84
N ALA A 257 26.47 -14.53 -29.82
CA ALA A 257 27.81 -13.95 -29.68
C ALA A 257 27.81 -12.44 -29.41
N ILE A 258 26.79 -11.71 -29.88
CA ILE A 258 26.72 -10.25 -29.77
C ILE A 258 25.54 -9.75 -28.93
N ASP A 259 24.65 -10.66 -28.50
CA ASP A 259 23.42 -10.34 -27.77
C ASP A 259 23.66 -9.50 -26.51
N ILE A 260 24.68 -9.85 -25.74
CA ILE A 260 24.99 -9.16 -24.47
C ILE A 260 25.36 -7.68 -24.65
N ILE A 261 25.86 -7.29 -25.83
CA ILE A 261 26.24 -5.90 -26.14
C ILE A 261 25.14 -5.24 -26.96
N VAL A 262 24.76 -5.84 -28.09
CA VAL A 262 23.96 -5.17 -29.11
C VAL A 262 22.50 -5.02 -28.68
N THR A 263 21.92 -6.04 -28.05
CA THR A 263 20.51 -5.99 -27.62
C THR A 263 20.25 -4.84 -26.63
N PRO A 264 20.97 -4.71 -25.49
CA PRO A 264 20.74 -3.60 -24.58
C PRO A 264 21.06 -2.23 -25.21
N THR A 265 22.11 -2.13 -26.04
CA THR A 265 22.47 -0.87 -26.72
C THR A 265 21.37 -0.39 -27.67
N ILE A 266 20.90 -1.26 -28.57
CA ILE A 266 19.84 -0.90 -29.53
C ILE A 266 18.53 -0.61 -28.79
N SER A 267 18.17 -1.44 -27.80
CA SER A 267 16.94 -1.24 -27.02
C SER A 267 16.95 0.10 -26.31
N LEU A 268 18.06 0.45 -25.65
CA LEU A 268 18.21 1.71 -24.93
C LEU A 268 18.26 2.91 -25.88
N LEU A 269 18.94 2.81 -27.02
CA LEU A 269 19.00 3.89 -28.00
C LEU A 269 17.60 4.18 -28.58
N ILE A 270 16.90 3.15 -29.06
CA ILE A 270 15.58 3.31 -29.68
C ILE A 270 14.57 3.80 -28.65
N VAL A 271 14.46 3.16 -27.49
CA VAL A 271 13.49 3.58 -26.48
C VAL A 271 13.90 4.90 -25.81
N GLY A 272 15.19 5.19 -25.68
CA GLY A 272 15.67 6.48 -25.20
C GLY A 272 15.23 7.62 -26.13
N LEU A 273 15.41 7.47 -27.44
CA LEU A 273 14.92 8.43 -28.43
C LEU A 273 13.39 8.57 -28.39
N ILE A 274 12.66 7.45 -28.35
CA ILE A 274 11.19 7.48 -28.22
C ILE A 274 10.76 8.17 -26.92
N THR A 275 11.49 7.95 -25.83
CA THR A 275 11.22 8.60 -24.55
C THR A 275 11.34 10.12 -24.66
N VAL A 276 12.46 10.61 -25.20
CA VAL A 276 12.74 12.06 -25.32
C VAL A 276 11.78 12.75 -26.30
N PHE A 277 11.56 12.17 -27.48
CA PHE A 277 10.74 12.80 -28.51
C PHE A 277 9.24 12.65 -28.25
N PHE A 278 8.78 11.50 -27.75
CA PHE A 278 7.35 11.20 -27.68
C PHE A 278 6.84 11.03 -26.24
N LEU A 279 7.45 10.15 -25.44
CA LEU A 279 6.88 9.82 -24.13
C LEU A 279 6.95 10.98 -23.14
N MET A 280 8.03 11.77 -23.13
CA MET A 280 8.17 12.92 -22.23
C MET A 280 7.12 14.01 -22.54
N PRO A 281 6.93 14.48 -23.79
CA PRO A 281 5.85 15.44 -24.10
C PRO A 281 4.45 14.90 -23.81
N VAL A 282 4.13 13.69 -24.30
CA VAL A 282 2.79 13.12 -24.17
C VAL A 282 2.45 12.84 -22.71
N SER A 283 3.37 12.19 -21.99
CA SER A 283 3.17 11.93 -20.57
C SER A 283 3.18 13.24 -19.78
N GLY A 284 3.92 14.26 -20.22
CA GLY A 284 3.92 15.58 -19.59
C GLY A 284 2.54 16.24 -19.61
N ILE A 285 1.83 16.16 -20.74
CA ILE A 285 0.44 16.63 -20.86
C ILE A 285 -0.49 15.84 -19.93
N ILE A 286 -0.35 14.51 -19.90
CA ILE A 286 -1.16 13.64 -19.02
C ILE A 286 -0.91 13.98 -17.55
N SER A 287 0.35 14.07 -17.16
CA SER A 287 0.85 14.44 -15.85
C SER A 287 0.26 15.78 -15.40
N GLN A 288 0.37 16.83 -16.23
CA GLN A 288 -0.19 18.15 -15.91
C GLN A 288 -1.73 18.10 -15.82
N GLY A 289 -2.37 17.36 -16.71
CA GLY A 289 -3.82 17.16 -16.70
C GLY A 289 -4.31 16.50 -15.41
N ILE A 290 -3.60 15.52 -14.86
CA ILE A 290 -3.92 14.89 -13.57
C ILE A 290 -3.86 15.91 -12.43
N GLY A 291 -2.80 16.74 -12.39
CA GLY A 291 -2.66 17.80 -11.42
C GLY A 291 -3.80 18.82 -11.50
N GLN A 292 -4.07 19.32 -12.70
CA GLN A 292 -5.13 20.29 -12.96
C GLN A 292 -6.52 19.73 -12.63
N ALA A 293 -6.82 18.49 -13.04
CA ALA A 293 -8.09 17.84 -12.75
C ALA A 293 -8.29 17.66 -11.25
N THR A 294 -7.24 17.28 -10.51
CA THR A 294 -7.29 17.13 -9.06
C THR A 294 -7.57 18.47 -8.38
N THR A 295 -6.81 19.50 -8.72
CA THR A 295 -6.99 20.84 -8.16
C THR A 295 -8.38 21.40 -8.51
N TRP A 296 -8.83 21.22 -9.76
CA TRP A 296 -10.14 21.66 -10.21
C TRP A 296 -11.27 20.96 -9.46
N LEU A 297 -11.19 19.63 -9.31
CA LEU A 297 -12.17 18.82 -8.59
C LEU A 297 -12.29 19.26 -7.13
N LEU A 298 -11.18 19.52 -6.46
CA LEU A 298 -11.19 19.97 -5.07
C LEU A 298 -11.62 21.43 -4.92
N ALA A 299 -11.27 22.30 -5.87
CA ALA A 299 -11.63 23.71 -5.85
C ALA A 299 -13.12 23.97 -6.16
N HIS A 300 -13.75 23.16 -7.03
CA HIS A 300 -15.14 23.37 -7.44
C HIS A 300 -16.10 22.37 -6.82
N GLY A 301 -15.65 21.12 -6.66
CA GLY A 301 -16.46 20.05 -6.10
C GLY A 301 -16.43 20.01 -4.57
N GLY A 302 -15.41 20.62 -3.95
CA GLY A 302 -15.32 20.91 -2.52
C GLY A 302 -15.81 19.77 -1.61
N PRO A 303 -16.76 20.04 -0.69
CA PRO A 303 -17.27 19.01 0.23
C PRO A 303 -17.90 17.80 -0.46
N LEU A 304 -18.62 18.01 -1.58
CA LEU A 304 -19.29 16.93 -2.29
C LEU A 304 -18.27 15.96 -2.91
N SER A 305 -17.23 16.49 -3.54
CA SER A 305 -16.16 15.68 -4.10
C SER A 305 -15.39 14.94 -3.01
N GLY A 306 -15.08 15.61 -1.90
CA GLY A 306 -14.47 14.96 -0.74
C GLY A 306 -15.30 13.81 -0.19
N PHE A 307 -16.62 14.00 -0.09
CA PHE A 307 -17.56 12.96 0.35
C PHE A 307 -17.55 11.75 -0.57
N VAL A 308 -17.75 11.97 -1.87
CA VAL A 308 -17.84 10.90 -2.86
C VAL A 308 -16.52 10.12 -2.96
N LEU A 309 -15.39 10.82 -2.99
CA LEU A 309 -14.06 10.20 -3.06
C LEU A 309 -13.80 9.29 -1.86
N ALA A 310 -14.04 9.79 -0.64
CA ALA A 310 -13.84 9.00 0.58
C ALA A 310 -14.84 7.83 0.67
N SER A 311 -16.11 8.03 0.32
CA SER A 311 -17.12 6.97 0.38
C SER A 311 -16.88 5.84 -0.62
N LEU A 312 -16.33 6.15 -1.80
CA LEU A 312 -16.04 5.13 -2.82
C LEU A 312 -14.70 4.42 -2.62
N PHE A 313 -13.87 4.88 -1.67
CA PHE A 313 -12.54 4.33 -1.49
C PHE A 313 -12.54 2.92 -0.88
N LEU A 314 -13.40 2.60 0.11
CA LEU A 314 -13.46 1.24 0.68
C LEU A 314 -13.87 0.16 -0.35
N PRO A 315 -14.88 0.39 -1.21
CA PRO A 315 -15.13 -0.51 -2.34
C PRO A 315 -13.91 -0.70 -3.24
N LEU A 316 -13.15 0.36 -3.49
CA LEU A 316 -11.91 0.29 -4.27
C LEU A 316 -10.81 -0.53 -3.55
N VAL A 317 -10.73 -0.39 -2.21
CA VAL A 317 -9.82 -1.18 -1.36
C VAL A 317 -10.17 -2.66 -1.39
N MET A 318 -11.46 -2.99 -1.33
CA MET A 318 -11.96 -4.36 -1.42
C MET A 318 -11.51 -5.07 -2.70
N PHE A 319 -11.45 -4.36 -3.83
CA PHE A 319 -10.95 -4.93 -5.09
C PHE A 319 -9.43 -4.85 -5.26
N GLY A 320 -8.70 -4.28 -4.30
CA GLY A 320 -7.27 -3.99 -4.42
C GLY A 320 -6.93 -2.93 -5.47
N LEU A 321 -7.93 -2.29 -6.08
CA LEU A 321 -7.76 -1.32 -7.16
C LEU A 321 -7.24 0.03 -6.65
N HIS A 322 -7.30 0.28 -5.34
CA HIS A 322 -6.73 1.49 -4.72
C HIS A 322 -5.21 1.61 -4.95
N GLN A 323 -4.52 0.48 -5.15
CA GLN A 323 -3.10 0.44 -5.49
C GLN A 323 -2.82 1.08 -6.85
N ALA A 324 -3.81 1.12 -7.75
CA ALA A 324 -3.69 1.80 -9.05
C ALA A 324 -3.70 3.33 -8.94
N LEU A 325 -4.04 3.89 -7.77
CA LEU A 325 -3.94 5.33 -7.50
C LEU A 325 -2.54 5.75 -7.05
N ILE A 326 -1.66 4.81 -6.71
CA ILE A 326 -0.29 5.12 -6.26
C ILE A 326 0.49 5.97 -7.28
N PRO A 327 0.50 5.66 -8.59
CA PRO A 327 1.19 6.50 -9.57
C PRO A 327 0.64 7.93 -9.60
N ILE A 328 -0.67 8.11 -9.40
CA ILE A 328 -1.31 9.43 -9.37
C ILE A 328 -0.82 10.22 -8.15
N HIS A 329 -0.81 9.61 -6.96
CA HIS A 329 -0.29 10.25 -5.75
C HIS A 329 1.19 10.59 -5.89
N ALA A 330 1.98 9.66 -6.43
CA ALA A 330 3.41 9.85 -6.64
C ALA A 330 3.70 10.98 -7.64
N GLU A 331 2.90 11.07 -8.70
CA GLU A 331 2.97 12.13 -9.70
C GLU A 331 2.61 13.50 -9.10
N LEU A 332 1.54 13.58 -8.32
CA LEU A 332 1.16 14.81 -7.60
C LEU A 332 2.26 15.27 -6.63
N ILE A 333 2.82 14.34 -5.85
CA ILE A 333 3.96 14.62 -4.98
C ILE A 333 5.15 15.13 -5.79
N SER A 334 5.45 14.51 -6.93
CA SER A 334 6.57 14.94 -7.79
C SER A 334 6.38 16.32 -8.39
N GLN A 335 5.15 16.70 -8.75
CA GLN A 335 4.87 17.98 -9.41
C GLN A 335 4.72 19.15 -8.44
N VAL A 336 3.97 18.95 -7.36
CA VAL A 336 3.57 20.04 -6.44
C VAL A 336 4.03 19.80 -5.00
N GLY A 337 4.74 18.71 -4.72
CA GLY A 337 5.29 18.37 -3.40
C GLY A 337 4.33 17.62 -2.48
N TYR A 338 3.06 17.48 -2.85
CA TYR A 338 2.05 16.80 -2.02
C TYR A 338 0.91 16.21 -2.85
N THR A 339 0.11 15.36 -2.22
CA THR A 339 -1.18 14.89 -2.72
C THR A 339 -2.30 15.23 -1.73
N ALA A 340 -3.24 16.09 -2.12
CA ALA A 340 -4.44 16.40 -1.33
C ALA A 340 -5.50 15.28 -1.40
N LEU A 341 -5.41 14.40 -2.40
CA LEU A 341 -6.32 13.27 -2.54
C LEU A 341 -6.11 12.22 -1.44
N LEU A 342 -4.85 11.95 -1.05
CA LEU A 342 -4.55 10.84 -0.13
C LEU A 342 -5.20 11.05 1.26
N PRO A 343 -5.08 12.24 1.91
CA PRO A 343 -5.78 12.50 3.18
C PRO A 343 -7.31 12.39 3.08
N ILE A 344 -7.92 12.81 1.96
CA ILE A 344 -9.37 12.66 1.74
C ILE A 344 -9.75 11.18 1.66
N LEU A 345 -9.05 10.40 0.84
CA LEU A 345 -9.31 8.96 0.69
C LEU A 345 -9.06 8.19 2.00
N ALA A 346 -8.09 8.62 2.80
CA ALA A 346 -7.77 8.02 4.11
C ALA A 346 -8.95 8.07 5.09
N MET A 347 -9.90 9.01 4.93
CA MET A 347 -11.10 9.12 5.76
C MET A 347 -12.00 7.89 5.68
N ALA A 348 -11.93 7.15 4.57
CA ALA A 348 -12.68 5.92 4.40
C ALA A 348 -12.29 4.85 5.45
N GLY A 349 -11.00 4.72 5.73
CA GLY A 349 -10.50 3.83 6.79
C GLY A 349 -10.99 4.26 8.17
N ALA A 350 -11.11 5.56 8.41
CA ALA A 350 -11.67 6.08 9.66
C ALA A 350 -13.17 5.76 9.79
N GLY A 351 -13.94 5.87 8.71
CA GLY A 351 -15.32 5.40 8.68
C GLY A 351 -15.47 3.94 9.10
N GLN A 352 -14.52 3.06 8.71
CA GLN A 352 -14.51 1.65 9.15
C GLN A 352 -14.24 1.47 10.63
N VAL A 353 -13.31 2.23 11.19
CA VAL A 353 -13.02 2.17 12.63
C VAL A 353 -14.28 2.56 13.43
N GLY A 354 -14.95 3.65 13.03
CA GLY A 354 -16.23 4.06 13.63
C GLY A 354 -17.29 2.97 13.54
N SER A 355 -17.47 2.40 12.34
CA SER A 355 -18.38 1.28 12.11
C SER A 355 -18.05 0.06 12.98
N ALA A 356 -16.78 -0.32 13.10
CA ALA A 356 -16.35 -1.46 13.91
C ALA A 356 -16.66 -1.25 15.40
N ILE A 357 -16.47 -0.04 15.92
CA ILE A 357 -16.86 0.32 17.29
C ILE A 357 -18.38 0.19 17.48
N ALA A 358 -19.18 0.65 16.52
CA ALA A 358 -20.64 0.52 16.58
C ALA A 358 -21.08 -0.95 16.60
N ILE A 359 -20.50 -1.78 15.73
CA ILE A 359 -20.77 -3.23 15.68
C ILE A 359 -20.39 -3.89 17.02
N TYR A 360 -19.23 -3.54 17.59
CA TYR A 360 -18.76 -4.08 18.86
C TYR A 360 -19.71 -3.78 20.03
N ILE A 361 -20.30 -2.58 20.06
CA ILE A 361 -21.26 -2.19 21.10
C ILE A 361 -22.63 -2.82 20.86
N LYS A 362 -23.06 -2.93 19.60
CA LYS A 362 -24.42 -3.35 19.23
C LYS A 362 -24.60 -4.87 19.29
N LEU A 363 -23.59 -5.65 18.90
CA LEU A 363 -23.64 -7.13 18.92
C LEU A 363 -23.01 -7.70 20.19
N LYS A 364 -23.65 -7.45 21.34
CA LYS A 364 -23.12 -7.80 22.67
C LYS A 364 -22.90 -9.30 22.88
N ALA A 365 -23.76 -10.17 22.34
CA ALA A 365 -23.73 -11.61 22.55
C ALA A 365 -22.74 -12.35 21.63
N ASN A 366 -22.38 -11.75 20.49
CA ASN A 366 -21.50 -12.37 19.50
C ASN A 366 -20.01 -12.27 19.90
N ALA A 367 -19.57 -13.19 20.77
CA ALA A 367 -18.20 -13.21 21.29
C ALA A 367 -17.15 -13.31 20.17
N ARG A 368 -17.41 -14.10 19.12
CA ARG A 368 -16.51 -14.29 17.98
C ARG A 368 -16.22 -12.97 17.27
N LEU A 369 -17.26 -12.26 16.84
CA LEU A 369 -17.11 -10.99 16.13
C LEU A 369 -16.55 -9.90 17.03
N ARG A 370 -16.92 -9.87 18.31
CA ARG A 370 -16.35 -8.92 19.28
C ARG A 370 -14.86 -9.14 19.50
N ASN A 371 -14.41 -10.39 19.62
CA ASN A 371 -12.98 -10.71 19.77
C ASN A 371 -12.20 -10.36 18.50
N MET A 372 -12.79 -10.61 17.32
CA MET A 372 -12.20 -10.18 16.06
C MET A 372 -12.05 -8.65 15.98
N ILE A 373 -13.09 -7.89 16.35
CA ILE A 373 -13.02 -6.43 16.40
C ILE A 373 -11.95 -5.97 17.39
N LYS A 374 -11.89 -6.54 18.60
CA LYS A 374 -10.84 -6.20 19.59
C LYS A 374 -9.42 -6.39 19.03
N GLY A 375 -9.19 -7.45 18.26
CA GLY A 375 -7.89 -7.71 17.63
C GLY A 375 -7.61 -6.80 16.42
N ALA A 376 -8.63 -6.44 15.65
CA ALA A 376 -8.50 -5.65 14.42
C ALA A 376 -8.53 -4.13 14.63
N LEU A 377 -9.17 -3.63 15.70
CA LEU A 377 -9.35 -2.20 15.94
C LEU A 377 -8.02 -1.44 16.08
N PRO A 378 -7.02 -1.92 16.85
CA PRO A 378 -5.75 -1.22 17.01
C PRO A 378 -5.02 -0.99 15.68
N VAL A 379 -4.95 -2.01 14.83
CA VAL A 379 -4.33 -1.89 13.50
C VAL A 379 -5.18 -1.06 12.54
N GLY A 380 -6.51 -1.05 12.71
CA GLY A 380 -7.43 -0.17 12.00
C GLY A 380 -7.16 1.31 12.24
N PHE A 381 -6.92 1.72 13.49
CA PHE A 381 -6.49 3.10 13.82
C PHE A 381 -5.16 3.48 13.16
N LEU A 382 -4.28 2.50 12.93
CA LEU A 382 -3.01 2.67 12.24
C LEU A 382 -3.14 2.62 10.71
N GLY A 383 -4.36 2.59 10.18
CA GLY A 383 -4.62 2.61 8.74
C GLY A 383 -4.58 1.26 8.04
N ILE A 384 -4.47 0.16 8.78
CA ILE A 384 -4.54 -1.20 8.24
C ILE A 384 -5.99 -1.67 8.35
N GLY A 385 -6.76 -1.40 7.29
CA GLY A 385 -8.21 -1.61 7.27
C GLY A 385 -8.64 -3.03 6.90
N GLU A 386 -7.79 -3.84 6.27
CA GLU A 386 -8.17 -5.16 5.73
C GLU A 386 -8.83 -6.08 6.76
N PRO A 387 -8.33 -6.20 8.01
CA PRO A 387 -9.00 -7.00 9.03
C PRO A 387 -10.43 -6.51 9.35
N LEU A 388 -10.68 -5.20 9.32
CA LEU A 388 -12.00 -4.61 9.55
C LEU A 388 -12.92 -4.70 8.33
N ILE A 389 -12.36 -4.67 7.11
CA ILE A 389 -13.14 -4.87 5.88
C ILE A 389 -13.67 -6.31 5.87
N TYR A 390 -12.75 -7.27 5.75
CA TYR A 390 -13.09 -8.65 5.41
C TYR A 390 -13.57 -9.45 6.62
N GLY A 391 -13.08 -9.12 7.82
CA GLY A 391 -13.49 -9.80 9.04
C GLY A 391 -14.81 -9.28 9.62
N VAL A 392 -15.09 -7.98 9.46
CA VAL A 392 -16.14 -7.33 10.27
C VAL A 392 -17.24 -6.73 9.40
N SER A 393 -16.93 -5.73 8.59
CA SER A 393 -17.95 -4.88 7.96
C SER A 393 -18.55 -5.50 6.69
N LEU A 394 -17.71 -6.11 5.84
CA LEU A 394 -18.12 -6.68 4.56
C LEU A 394 -19.05 -7.89 4.70
N PRO A 395 -18.77 -8.88 5.58
CA PRO A 395 -19.68 -10.03 5.76
C PRO A 395 -21.09 -9.62 6.19
N LEU A 396 -21.21 -8.52 6.94
CA LEU A 396 -22.50 -7.99 7.39
C LEU A 396 -23.23 -7.16 6.33
N GLY A 397 -22.57 -6.79 5.21
CA GLY A 397 -23.13 -6.04 4.08
C GLY A 397 -23.51 -4.58 4.39
N ARG A 398 -24.56 -4.35 5.20
CA ARG A 398 -25.04 -3.00 5.54
C ARG A 398 -24.03 -2.17 6.34
N PRO A 399 -23.33 -2.73 7.35
CA PRO A 399 -22.28 -1.99 8.06
C PRO A 399 -21.13 -1.54 7.17
N PHE A 400 -20.81 -2.29 6.11
CA PHE A 400 -19.82 -1.85 5.11
C PHE A 400 -20.25 -0.57 4.40
N VAL A 401 -21.51 -0.49 3.97
CA VAL A 401 -22.05 0.72 3.31
C VAL A 401 -22.07 1.90 4.27
N THR A 402 -22.50 1.71 5.53
CA THR A 402 -22.50 2.81 6.52
C THR A 402 -21.09 3.24 6.91
N ALA A 403 -20.11 2.34 6.90
CA ALA A 403 -18.70 2.69 7.05
C ALA A 403 -18.20 3.58 5.89
N CYS A 404 -18.55 3.26 4.65
CA CYS A 404 -18.23 4.06 3.47
C CYS A 404 -18.80 5.48 3.59
N LEU A 405 -20.08 5.58 3.91
CA LEU A 405 -20.75 6.88 4.09
C LEU A 405 -20.15 7.66 5.27
N GLY A 406 -19.78 6.97 6.36
CA GLY A 406 -19.11 7.57 7.51
C GLY A 406 -17.79 8.24 7.15
N GLY A 407 -16.95 7.56 6.36
CA GLY A 407 -15.71 8.15 5.83
C GLY A 407 -15.96 9.33 4.88
N GLY A 408 -17.09 9.32 4.18
CA GLY A 408 -17.56 10.44 3.37
C GLY A 408 -17.62 11.76 4.15
N PHE A 409 -18.09 11.76 5.39
CA PHE A 409 -18.21 13.00 6.17
C PHE A 409 -16.85 13.65 6.50
N GLY A 410 -15.84 12.87 6.87
CA GLY A 410 -14.49 13.42 7.01
C GLY A 410 -13.90 13.85 5.68
N GLY A 411 -14.14 13.07 4.61
CA GLY A 411 -13.74 13.46 3.26
C GLY A 411 -14.33 14.80 2.84
N ALA A 412 -15.60 15.04 3.16
CA ALA A 412 -16.30 16.28 2.89
C ALA A 412 -15.70 17.48 3.64
N LEU A 413 -15.31 17.30 4.90
CA LEU A 413 -14.64 18.34 5.67
C LEU A 413 -13.28 18.71 5.05
N LEU A 414 -12.49 17.72 4.67
CA LEU A 414 -11.20 17.96 4.01
C LEU A 414 -11.38 18.57 2.61
N GLY A 415 -12.44 18.19 1.89
CA GLY A 415 -12.85 18.81 0.64
C GLY A 415 -13.26 20.27 0.80
N LEU A 416 -13.96 20.62 1.89
CA LEU A 416 -14.29 22.01 2.24
C LEU A 416 -13.02 22.84 2.48
N PHE A 417 -12.06 22.29 3.22
CA PHE A 417 -10.79 22.93 3.47
C PHE A 417 -10.02 23.15 2.16
N ALA A 418 -10.01 22.16 1.26
CA ALA A 418 -9.38 22.31 -0.05
C ALA A 418 -10.04 23.39 -0.92
N MET A 419 -11.38 23.47 -0.92
CA MET A 419 -12.15 24.49 -1.64
C MET A 419 -11.84 25.92 -1.18
N THR A 420 -11.51 26.10 0.10
CA THR A 420 -11.17 27.41 0.68
C THR A 420 -9.68 27.75 0.60
N GLY A 421 -8.89 26.95 -0.15
CA GLY A 421 -7.44 27.13 -0.28
C GLY A 421 -6.64 26.62 0.93
N ASN A 422 -7.30 26.02 1.92
CA ASN A 422 -6.72 25.53 3.18
C ASN A 422 -6.55 24.00 3.17
N PHE A 423 -6.08 23.42 2.05
CA PHE A 423 -6.06 21.98 1.87
C PHE A 423 -5.19 21.22 2.90
N VAL A 424 -5.52 19.95 3.11
CA VAL A 424 -4.69 18.98 3.85
C VAL A 424 -4.05 18.05 2.82
N GLY A 425 -2.74 18.16 2.63
CA GLY A 425 -1.95 17.36 1.70
C GLY A 425 -1.07 16.34 2.42
N SER A 426 -0.56 15.36 1.67
CA SER A 426 0.47 14.44 2.15
C SER A 426 1.69 14.42 1.25
N VAL A 427 2.89 14.45 1.83
CA VAL A 427 4.19 14.49 1.13
C VAL A 427 4.72 13.11 0.73
N ALA A 428 4.08 12.06 1.22
CA ALA A 428 4.49 10.68 1.01
C ALA A 428 3.27 9.75 0.96
N ILE A 429 3.46 8.57 0.39
CA ILE A 429 2.42 7.54 0.36
C ILE A 429 2.66 6.60 1.51
N GLY A 430 1.68 6.49 2.41
CA GLY A 430 1.78 5.63 3.58
C GLY A 430 0.42 5.06 4.01
N PRO A 431 0.41 4.25 5.07
CA PRO A 431 -0.82 3.78 5.68
C PRO A 431 -1.72 4.95 6.06
N SER A 432 -3.03 4.76 5.91
CA SER A 432 -4.03 5.75 6.33
C SER A 432 -4.08 5.90 7.87
N GLY A 433 -5.08 6.60 8.40
CA GLY A 433 -5.29 6.69 9.85
C GLY A 433 -4.23 7.54 10.54
N LEU A 434 -3.85 7.17 11.77
CA LEU A 434 -2.96 7.97 12.62
C LEU A 434 -1.52 8.02 12.09
N VAL A 435 -1.09 7.01 11.34
CA VAL A 435 0.28 6.92 10.82
C VAL A 435 0.53 7.93 9.69
N LEU A 436 -0.53 8.48 9.08
CA LEU A 436 -0.40 9.53 8.07
C LEU A 436 -0.02 10.89 8.67
N ILE A 437 -0.24 11.12 9.97
CA ILE A 437 -0.04 12.44 10.63
C ILE A 437 1.34 13.06 10.37
N PRO A 438 2.47 12.34 10.51
CA PRO A 438 3.79 12.92 10.26
C PRO A 438 4.01 13.33 8.80
N LEU A 439 3.19 12.82 7.89
CA LEU A 439 3.30 13.05 6.45
C LEU A 439 2.41 14.20 5.97
N ILE A 440 1.65 14.84 6.87
CA ILE A 440 0.69 15.89 6.51
C ILE A 440 1.39 17.24 6.34
N GLN A 441 1.07 17.91 5.24
CA GLN A 441 1.52 19.27 4.94
C GLN A 441 0.40 20.08 4.28
N GLY A 442 0.36 21.38 4.55
CA GLY A 442 -0.64 22.29 3.99
C GLY A 442 -0.27 23.75 4.22
N PRO A 443 -1.02 24.68 3.59
CA PRO A 443 -0.72 26.11 3.61
C PRO A 443 -1.06 26.77 4.96
N MET A 444 -1.84 26.11 5.82
CA MET A 444 -2.22 26.61 7.15
C MET A 444 -1.08 26.53 8.19
N GLY A 445 0.10 26.04 7.80
CA GLY A 445 1.16 25.63 8.73
C GLY A 445 0.93 24.23 9.29
N ILE A 446 2.01 23.58 9.74
CA ILE A 446 1.99 22.15 10.11
C ILE A 446 0.96 21.85 11.22
N GLY A 447 0.94 22.66 12.28
CA GLY A 447 0.02 22.43 13.42
C GLY A 447 -1.45 22.46 13.02
N MET A 448 -1.89 23.53 12.34
CA MET A 448 -3.29 23.65 11.90
C MET A 448 -3.65 22.62 10.83
N THR A 449 -2.72 22.25 9.95
CA THR A 449 -2.97 21.20 8.96
C THR A 449 -3.15 19.82 9.61
N ILE A 450 -2.33 19.50 10.62
CA ILE A 450 -2.50 18.27 11.43
C ILE A 450 -3.86 18.29 12.16
N LEU A 451 -4.25 19.42 12.75
CA LEU A 451 -5.56 19.55 13.40
C LEU A 451 -6.72 19.39 12.41
N GLY A 452 -6.58 19.94 11.20
CA GLY A 452 -7.56 19.75 10.13
C GLY A 452 -7.71 18.27 9.72
N TYR A 453 -6.60 17.54 9.60
CA TYR A 453 -6.60 16.10 9.34
C TYR A 453 -7.26 15.32 10.49
N LEU A 454 -6.90 15.61 11.74
CA LEU A 454 -7.47 14.99 12.93
C LEU A 454 -8.99 15.24 13.05
N ALA A 455 -9.44 16.46 12.73
CA ALA A 455 -10.86 16.79 12.70
C ALA A 455 -11.61 15.91 11.69
N GLY A 456 -11.05 15.69 10.50
CA GLY A 456 -11.60 14.76 9.51
C GLY A 456 -11.66 13.31 10.00
N LEU A 457 -10.59 12.83 10.64
CA LEU A 457 -10.55 11.49 11.22
C LEU A 457 -11.63 11.30 12.29
N ILE A 458 -11.71 12.23 13.24
CA ILE A 458 -12.68 12.19 14.33
C ILE A 458 -14.10 12.25 13.78
N LEU A 459 -14.36 13.14 12.82
CA LEU A 459 -15.67 13.23 12.17
C LEU A 459 -16.04 11.91 11.47
N SER A 460 -15.09 11.27 10.79
CA SER A 460 -15.31 9.97 10.15
C SER A 460 -15.55 8.85 11.15
N TYR A 461 -14.83 8.82 12.28
CA TYR A 461 -15.07 7.87 13.36
C TYR A 461 -16.49 8.04 13.93
N ILE A 462 -16.90 9.27 14.22
CA ILE A 462 -18.21 9.57 14.77
C ILE A 462 -19.31 9.26 13.75
N ALA A 463 -19.19 9.72 12.52
CA ALA A 463 -20.19 9.47 11.47
C ALA A 463 -20.31 7.97 11.14
N GLY A 464 -19.16 7.28 10.98
CA GLY A 464 -19.14 5.83 10.78
C GLY A 464 -19.78 5.06 11.93
N PHE A 465 -19.55 5.50 13.17
CA PHE A 465 -20.21 4.96 14.35
C PHE A 465 -21.72 5.19 14.31
N LEU A 466 -22.18 6.43 14.18
CA LEU A 466 -23.60 6.79 14.24
C LEU A 466 -24.39 6.12 13.12
N LEU A 467 -23.91 6.20 11.87
CA LEU A 467 -24.59 5.60 10.72
C LEU A 467 -24.71 4.08 10.88
N THR A 468 -23.65 3.42 11.34
CA THR A 468 -23.68 1.97 11.56
C THR A 468 -24.56 1.59 12.74
N TYR A 469 -24.50 2.37 13.83
CA TYR A 469 -25.29 2.13 15.03
C TYR A 469 -26.78 2.27 14.76
N PHE A 470 -27.22 3.26 13.98
CA PHE A 470 -28.64 3.46 13.69
C PHE A 470 -29.14 2.71 12.46
N PHE A 471 -28.34 2.64 11.38
CA PHE A 471 -28.80 2.16 10.07
C PHE A 471 -28.07 0.92 9.53
N GLY A 472 -26.99 0.51 10.21
CA GLY A 472 -26.16 -0.63 9.80
C GLY A 472 -26.78 -2.01 10.01
N PHE A 473 -27.93 -2.11 10.69
CA PHE A 473 -28.56 -3.40 10.99
C PHE A 473 -30.08 -3.36 10.80
N THR A 474 -30.64 -4.41 10.19
CA THR A 474 -32.08 -4.69 10.25
C THR A 474 -32.42 -5.45 11.53
N LYS A 475 -33.72 -5.52 11.87
CA LYS A 475 -34.20 -6.33 13.00
C LYS A 475 -33.78 -7.80 12.85
N GLN A 476 -33.89 -8.36 11.64
CA GLN A 476 -33.52 -9.74 11.35
C GLN A 476 -32.02 -9.98 11.54
N MET A 477 -31.15 -9.09 11.04
CA MET A 477 -29.70 -9.24 11.22
C MET A 477 -29.30 -9.25 12.69
N LEU A 478 -29.96 -8.46 13.54
CA LEU A 478 -29.70 -8.48 14.99
C LEU A 478 -30.11 -9.81 15.61
N LEU A 479 -31.23 -10.40 15.18
CA LEU A 479 -31.65 -11.72 15.68
C LEU A 479 -30.71 -12.85 15.23
N GLU A 480 -30.12 -12.73 14.04
CA GLU A 480 -29.18 -13.71 13.48
C GLU A 480 -27.78 -13.58 14.10
N HIS A 481 -27.29 -12.35 14.25
CA HIS A 481 -25.88 -12.09 14.57
C HIS A 481 -25.65 -11.70 16.04
N ASN A 482 -26.68 -11.54 16.88
CA ASN A 482 -26.56 -11.19 18.29
C ASN A 482 -27.13 -12.28 19.21
N ARG A 483 -26.77 -13.54 18.94
CA ARG A 483 -27.08 -14.71 19.78
C ARG A 483 -25.87 -15.12 20.61
#